data_AF-A0A158P9K6-F1
#
_entry.id   AF-A0A158P9K6-F1
#
_cell.length_a   1.000
_cell.length_b   1.000
_cell.length_c   1.000
_cell.angle_alpha   90.00
_cell.angle_beta   90.00
_cell.angle_gamma   90.00
#
_symmetry.space_group_name_H-M   'P 1'
#
loop_
_entity.id
_entity.type
_entity.pdbx_description
1 polymer ?
#
loop_
_entity_poly.entity_id
_entity_poly.type
_entity_poly.pdbx_seq_one_letter_code
_entity_poly.pdbx_strand_id
1 'polypeptide(L)'
;MSVDFGWRRFNFFDKNVVQDPEKPGEKFLGLKDVCVDCWCSGGDAVYLGESRGGVFRLCRELDEYYWKAYQTALTALHAAEKYIFSVGEDEEGTNSILKIWQGDHLEKAAPILHREIRLSSIHPSGHCSVAACAVTVHSSLSSIAVGFVDGTVLLYQGDIIKEKAFFSRWYRFREASPLDGPVTGLALAKLPAERLVAFVVTTKAVHSYVIENKVVTNTLKHDSPGAPRDCWTFDERTGSIVIASRDMVFFYEADQCTETDGYRGRCLQLGRSHEKLQLIAVGEHLVLLTKQQALITKFMSMITVYNVKGQYIGFSCSLPSLCRYFSLMILGKDGTLSELTEKNLCAKLDILFKKNLYDVAVILAKSSKDGSEHLKSIHAKYGDYLYGKGDFDNAINEYKETIGMLEPSYVIKRYLDGSRLRQLCVYLESLHETTHYNLHHTTILLNCYAQLEERKKMMKFLENLSTDGKTNMANVFDVLRSLKMSAEASLLAVKMNMHDHALSMMVEDLARYDMAIKYIAKRPSAEVTLFIVLFKLSGLEEHYIVLYKSR
;
A
#
# COMPACT_ATOMS: atom_id res chain seq x y z
N MET A 1 -11.01 -27.47 4.30
CA MET A 1 -10.39 -26.48 3.38
C MET A 1 -11.32 -25.27 3.30
N SER A 2 -11.17 -24.29 4.18
CA SER A 2 -11.87 -23.01 4.03
C SER A 2 -11.08 -22.18 3.02
N VAL A 3 -11.57 -22.13 1.79
CA VAL A 3 -11.06 -21.18 0.82
C VAL A 3 -11.45 -19.80 1.34
N ASP A 4 -10.48 -18.96 1.71
CA ASP A 4 -10.69 -17.52 1.83
C ASP A 4 -11.13 -17.06 0.43
N PHE A 5 -12.43 -17.05 0.16
CA PHE A 5 -12.98 -16.86 -1.18
C PHE A 5 -12.55 -15.49 -1.72
N GLY A 6 -11.67 -15.50 -2.72
CA GLY A 6 -11.36 -14.36 -3.57
C GLY A 6 -9.92 -13.83 -3.49
N TRP A 7 -9.20 -14.01 -2.38
CA TRP A 7 -7.86 -13.43 -2.23
C TRP A 7 -6.80 -14.38 -2.79
N ARG A 8 -5.98 -13.87 -3.71
CA ARG A 8 -4.90 -14.65 -4.34
C ARG A 8 -3.79 -14.93 -3.32
N ARG A 9 -3.23 -16.14 -3.34
CA ARG A 9 -2.19 -16.57 -2.40
C ARG A 9 -0.81 -16.66 -3.05
N PHE A 10 0.16 -16.08 -2.35
CA PHE A 10 1.57 -16.02 -2.73
C PHE A 10 2.46 -16.56 -1.61
N ASN A 11 3.75 -16.73 -1.95
CA ASN A 11 4.82 -17.11 -1.02
C ASN A 11 5.88 -16.01 -1.01
N PHE A 12 5.46 -14.81 -0.63
CA PHE A 12 6.29 -13.59 -0.53
C PHE A 12 7.11 -13.53 0.74
N PHE A 13 6.98 -14.52 1.62
CA PHE A 13 7.77 -14.64 2.82
C PHE A 13 8.43 -16.00 2.85
N ASP A 14 9.63 -16.05 3.41
CA ASP A 14 10.31 -17.28 3.76
C ASP A 14 10.28 -17.46 5.29
N LYS A 15 10.07 -18.70 5.72
CA LYS A 15 10.13 -19.08 7.14
C LYS A 15 11.43 -19.81 7.37
N ASN A 16 12.32 -19.21 8.15
CA ASN A 16 13.61 -19.79 8.49
C ASN A 16 13.67 -20.08 9.99
N VAL A 17 14.24 -21.21 10.38
CA VAL A 17 14.47 -21.51 11.80
C VAL A 17 15.64 -20.66 12.27
N VAL A 18 15.46 -19.96 13.38
CA VAL A 18 16.51 -19.13 13.97
C VAL A 18 17.61 -20.03 14.52
N GLN A 19 18.84 -19.77 14.09
CA GLN A 19 20.02 -20.49 14.57
C GLN A 19 20.62 -19.81 15.79
N ASP A 20 21.29 -20.60 16.61
CA ASP A 20 21.98 -20.09 17.79
C ASP A 20 23.21 -19.24 17.35
N PRO A 21 23.35 -17.99 17.83
CA PRO A 21 24.48 -17.13 17.47
C PRO A 21 25.82 -17.64 18.03
N GLU A 22 25.81 -18.35 19.16
CA GLU A 22 27.01 -18.95 19.74
C GLU A 22 27.35 -20.31 19.10
N LYS A 23 26.35 -21.00 18.52
CA LYS A 23 26.49 -22.33 17.89
C LYS A 23 25.86 -22.41 16.50
N PRO A 24 26.59 -21.99 15.45
CA PRO A 24 26.11 -22.06 14.08
C PRO A 24 25.69 -23.48 13.67
N GLY A 25 24.46 -23.63 13.18
CA GLY A 25 23.87 -24.92 12.78
C GLY A 25 22.99 -25.60 13.83
N GLU A 26 23.04 -25.15 15.09
CA GLU A 26 22.06 -25.55 16.11
C GLU A 26 20.87 -24.58 16.12
N LYS A 27 19.72 -25.05 16.61
CA LYS A 27 18.52 -24.22 16.76
C LYS A 27 18.67 -23.36 18.00
N PHE A 28 18.25 -22.10 17.93
CA PHE A 28 18.11 -21.26 19.11
C PHE A 28 17.03 -21.85 20.04
N LEU A 29 17.40 -22.09 21.31
CA LEU A 29 16.53 -22.72 22.32
C LEU A 29 16.37 -21.88 23.61
N GLY A 30 16.81 -20.62 23.62
CA GLY A 30 16.73 -19.74 24.79
C GLY A 30 15.31 -19.57 25.35
N LEU A 31 14.30 -19.69 24.49
CA LEU A 31 12.88 -19.58 24.86
C LEU A 31 12.17 -20.91 25.11
N LYS A 32 12.88 -22.05 25.20
CA LYS A 32 12.25 -23.38 25.24
C LYS A 32 11.29 -23.59 26.40
N ASP A 33 11.64 -23.08 27.58
CA ASP A 33 10.85 -23.27 28.81
C ASP A 33 9.92 -22.09 29.13
N VAL A 34 9.86 -21.09 28.24
CA VAL A 34 9.10 -19.85 28.47
C VAL A 34 7.62 -20.04 28.11
N CYS A 35 6.76 -20.09 29.12
CA CYS A 35 5.31 -20.06 28.95
C CYS A 35 4.79 -18.62 28.84
N VAL A 36 4.84 -18.06 27.63
CA VAL A 36 4.37 -16.69 27.38
C VAL A 36 2.85 -16.58 27.59
N ASP A 37 2.40 -15.68 28.48
CA ASP A 37 0.99 -15.33 28.68
C ASP A 37 0.65 -13.97 28.05
N CYS A 38 1.50 -12.97 28.26
CA CYS A 38 1.39 -11.62 27.70
C CYS A 38 2.73 -11.20 27.07
N TRP A 39 2.70 -10.21 26.18
CA TRP A 39 3.90 -9.74 25.50
C TRP A 39 3.73 -8.31 25.00
N CYS A 40 4.83 -7.62 24.75
CA CYS A 40 4.85 -6.35 24.04
C CYS A 40 6.18 -6.17 23.29
N SER A 41 6.21 -5.23 22.35
CA SER A 41 7.42 -4.83 21.63
C SER A 41 7.77 -3.40 22.02
N GLY A 42 9.05 -3.10 22.24
CA GLY A 42 9.51 -1.75 22.56
C GLY A 42 10.96 -1.55 22.14
N GLY A 43 11.23 -0.50 21.36
CA GLY A 43 12.55 -0.23 20.83
C GLY A 43 13.08 -1.36 19.95
N ASP A 44 14.24 -1.92 20.32
CA ASP A 44 14.93 -3.02 19.63
C ASP A 44 14.59 -4.41 20.17
N ALA A 45 13.72 -4.50 21.18
CA ALA A 45 13.49 -5.74 21.91
C ALA A 45 12.00 -6.09 22.05
N VAL A 46 11.78 -7.38 22.30
CA VAL A 46 10.48 -7.95 22.65
C VAL A 46 10.50 -8.36 24.11
N TYR A 47 9.42 -8.09 24.82
CA TYR A 47 9.22 -8.48 26.20
C TYR A 47 8.14 -9.54 26.28
N LEU A 48 8.46 -10.69 26.85
CA LEU A 48 7.59 -11.86 27.00
C LEU A 48 7.33 -12.08 28.49
N GLY A 49 6.06 -11.98 28.89
CA GLY A 49 5.62 -12.17 30.26
C GLY A 49 5.17 -13.60 30.52
N GLU A 50 5.62 -14.18 31.62
CA GLU A 50 5.17 -15.47 32.15
C GLU A 50 4.07 -15.27 33.21
N SER A 51 3.12 -16.19 33.30
CA SER A 51 2.01 -16.12 34.27
C SER A 51 2.46 -16.06 35.73
N ARG A 52 3.67 -16.52 36.05
CA ARG A 52 4.23 -16.54 37.42
C ARG A 52 4.92 -15.24 37.82
N GLY A 53 4.83 -14.17 37.04
CA GLY A 53 5.45 -12.88 37.40
C GLY A 53 6.82 -12.62 36.76
N GLY A 54 7.31 -13.52 35.91
CA GLY A 54 8.57 -13.38 35.20
C GLY A 54 8.43 -12.58 33.91
N VAL A 55 9.47 -11.83 33.52
CA VAL A 55 9.56 -11.15 32.23
C VAL A 55 10.88 -11.50 31.58
N PHE A 56 10.82 -11.88 30.30
CA PHE A 56 11.96 -12.17 29.45
C PHE A 56 12.07 -11.07 28.39
N ARG A 57 13.25 -10.48 28.23
CA ARG A 57 13.59 -9.60 27.11
C ARG A 57 14.37 -10.38 26.08
N LEU A 58 14.05 -10.21 24.80
CA LEU A 58 14.79 -10.73 23.66
C LEU A 58 15.11 -9.59 22.69
N CYS A 59 16.39 -9.33 22.43
CA CYS A 59 16.85 -8.38 21.41
C CYS A 59 16.81 -8.98 20.00
N ARG A 60 17.02 -8.14 18.98
CA ARG A 60 17.22 -8.60 17.60
C ARG A 60 18.46 -9.47 17.43
N GLU A 61 19.50 -9.22 18.21
CA GLU A 61 20.75 -9.96 18.26
C GLU A 61 20.61 -11.30 19.01
N LEU A 62 19.40 -11.62 19.51
CA LEU A 62 19.08 -12.78 20.34
C LEU A 62 19.69 -12.74 21.75
N ASP A 63 20.19 -11.58 22.17
CA ASP A 63 20.54 -11.34 23.56
C ASP A 63 19.29 -11.47 24.44
N GLU A 64 19.34 -12.41 25.38
CA GLU A 64 18.25 -12.70 26.28
C GLU A 64 18.56 -12.32 27.72
N TYR A 65 17.54 -11.84 28.41
CA TYR A 65 17.67 -11.48 29.81
C TYR A 65 16.32 -11.62 30.52
N TYR A 66 16.34 -12.20 31.71
CA TYR A 66 15.17 -12.51 32.53
C TYR A 66 15.19 -11.79 33.87
N TRP A 67 14.02 -11.33 34.32
CA TRP A 67 13.83 -10.88 35.70
C TRP A 67 12.45 -11.24 36.25
N LYS A 68 12.38 -11.34 37.57
CA LYS A 68 11.13 -11.51 38.30
C LYS A 68 10.51 -10.15 38.59
N ALA A 69 9.49 -9.77 37.84
CA ALA A 69 8.78 -8.49 38.02
C ALA A 69 7.77 -8.54 39.18
N TYR A 70 7.14 -9.69 39.39
CA TYR A 70 6.13 -9.93 40.42
C TYR A 70 6.33 -11.26 41.11
N GLN A 71 5.96 -11.38 42.39
CA GLN A 71 6.08 -12.64 43.14
C GLN A 71 5.01 -13.67 42.75
N THR A 72 3.76 -13.23 42.56
CA THR A 72 2.61 -14.12 42.34
C THR A 72 2.28 -14.24 40.87
N ALA A 73 1.91 -13.12 40.23
CA ALA A 73 1.38 -13.14 38.87
C ALA A 73 1.73 -11.87 38.08
N LEU A 74 1.88 -12.02 36.77
CA LEU A 74 1.97 -10.92 35.80
C LEU A 74 0.78 -11.03 34.85
N THR A 75 0.02 -9.94 34.71
CA THR A 75 -1.24 -9.94 33.94
C THR A 75 -1.11 -9.18 32.62
N ALA A 76 -0.39 -8.06 32.60
CA ALA A 76 -0.25 -7.23 31.41
C ALA A 76 1.12 -6.56 31.31
N LEU A 77 1.54 -6.31 30.07
CA LEU A 77 2.79 -5.65 29.71
C LEU A 77 2.56 -4.65 28.58
N HIS A 78 3.24 -3.52 28.65
CA HIS A 78 3.27 -2.52 27.59
C HIS A 78 4.62 -1.81 27.61
N ALA A 79 5.19 -1.48 26.46
CA ALA A 79 6.46 -0.76 26.38
C ALA A 79 6.25 0.55 25.63
N ALA A 80 6.84 1.64 26.13
CA ALA A 80 6.79 2.96 25.52
C ALA A 80 8.13 3.67 25.74
N GLU A 81 8.72 4.18 24.66
CA GLU A 81 10.12 4.64 24.63
C GLU A 81 11.07 3.61 25.23
N LYS A 82 11.75 3.97 26.33
CA LYS A 82 12.68 3.13 27.11
C LYS A 82 12.07 2.54 28.37
N TYR A 83 10.78 2.76 28.61
CA TYR A 83 10.09 2.31 29.81
C TYR A 83 9.20 1.12 29.54
N ILE A 84 9.14 0.22 30.52
CA ILE A 84 8.31 -0.97 30.50
C ILE A 84 7.26 -0.80 31.61
N PHE A 85 6.01 -0.90 31.24
CA PHE A 85 4.86 -0.83 32.12
C PHE A 85 4.32 -2.23 32.29
N SER A 86 4.23 -2.68 33.53
CA SER A 86 3.79 -4.03 33.85
C SER A 86 2.71 -3.95 34.92
N VAL A 87 1.73 -4.84 34.86
CA VAL A 87 0.70 -4.99 35.88
C VAL A 87 0.71 -6.42 36.38
N GLY A 88 0.66 -6.60 37.70
CA GLY A 88 0.72 -7.91 38.33
C GLY A 88 0.39 -7.86 39.83
N GLU A 89 0.68 -8.96 40.52
CA GLU A 89 0.39 -9.18 41.94
C GLU A 89 1.63 -9.72 42.65
N ASP A 90 1.97 -9.14 43.80
CA ASP A 90 3.09 -9.57 44.65
C ASP A 90 2.63 -10.34 45.90
N GLU A 91 1.37 -10.23 46.27
CA GLU A 91 0.78 -10.86 47.46
C GLU A 91 -0.35 -11.80 47.02
N GLU A 92 -0.73 -12.76 47.88
CA GLU A 92 -1.92 -13.58 47.62
C GLU A 92 -3.19 -12.75 47.82
N GLY A 93 -4.08 -12.78 46.81
CA GLY A 93 -5.31 -12.00 46.78
C GLY A 93 -5.25 -10.84 45.79
N THR A 94 -6.41 -10.21 45.56
CA THR A 94 -6.54 -9.20 44.51
C THR A 94 -5.94 -7.86 44.96
N ASN A 95 -4.65 -7.65 44.70
CA ASN A 95 -3.97 -6.38 44.93
C ASN A 95 -3.07 -6.03 43.76
N SER A 96 -3.68 -5.57 42.66
CA SER A 96 -2.94 -5.28 41.44
C SER A 96 -2.02 -4.06 41.60
N ILE A 97 -0.77 -4.23 41.17
CA ILE A 97 0.29 -3.23 41.24
C ILE A 97 0.73 -2.91 39.81
N LEU A 98 0.89 -1.62 39.51
CA LEU A 98 1.52 -1.12 38.30
C LEU A 98 2.97 -0.76 38.60
N LYS A 99 3.93 -1.43 37.97
CA LYS A 99 5.37 -1.13 38.05
C LYS A 99 5.86 -0.55 36.72
N ILE A 100 6.60 0.55 36.82
CA ILE A 100 7.27 1.23 35.71
C ILE A 100 8.76 0.98 35.83
N TRP A 101 9.32 0.31 34.83
CA TRP A 101 10.73 -0.07 34.76
C TRP A 101 11.44 0.75 33.70
N GLN A 102 12.71 1.10 33.92
CA GLN A 102 13.58 1.70 32.91
C GLN A 102 14.44 0.60 32.29
N GLY A 103 14.23 0.31 31.00
CA GLY A 103 14.84 -0.83 30.30
C GLY A 103 16.33 -0.67 29.96
N ASP A 104 16.79 0.57 29.76
CA ASP A 104 18.16 0.84 29.30
C ASP A 104 19.26 0.49 30.31
N HIS A 105 18.91 0.46 31.60
CA HIS A 105 19.88 0.27 32.68
C HIS A 105 19.48 -0.93 33.52
N LEU A 106 20.44 -1.83 33.73
CA LEU A 106 20.27 -3.00 34.58
C LEU A 106 20.93 -2.76 35.93
N GLU A 107 20.18 -3.00 37.00
CA GLU A 107 20.68 -3.05 38.37
C GLU A 107 20.42 -4.46 38.92
N LYS A 108 21.47 -5.16 39.39
CA LYS A 108 21.37 -6.54 39.89
C LYS A 108 20.69 -7.51 38.92
N ALA A 109 20.96 -7.37 37.62
CA ALA A 109 20.30 -8.15 36.56
C ALA A 109 18.77 -8.04 36.60
N ALA A 110 18.24 -6.85 36.91
CA ALA A 110 16.85 -6.45 36.74
C ALA A 110 16.82 -5.04 36.11
N PRO A 111 15.77 -4.57 35.41
CA PRO A 111 15.74 -3.19 34.96
C PRO A 111 15.45 -2.30 36.17
N ILE A 112 15.88 -1.05 36.14
CA ILE A 112 15.69 -0.15 37.29
C ILE A 112 14.19 0.12 37.48
N LEU A 113 13.67 -0.19 38.67
CA LEU A 113 12.30 0.15 39.04
C LEU A 113 12.19 1.66 39.26
N HIS A 114 11.50 2.35 38.37
CA HIS A 114 11.32 3.80 38.44
C HIS A 114 10.17 4.18 39.37
N ARG A 115 9.05 3.45 39.31
CA ARG A 115 7.85 3.76 40.09
C ARG A 115 7.00 2.51 40.32
N GLU A 116 6.39 2.44 41.49
CA GLU A 116 5.40 1.42 41.86
C GLU A 116 4.11 2.09 42.34
N ILE A 117 2.96 1.60 41.86
CA ILE A 117 1.64 2.15 42.18
C ILE A 117 0.68 1.01 42.51
N ARG A 118 0.10 1.04 43.71
CA ARG A 118 -1.01 0.14 44.08
C ARG A 118 -2.32 0.67 43.49
N LEU A 119 -2.95 -0.12 42.62
CA LEU A 119 -4.13 0.31 41.89
C LEU A 119 -5.37 0.43 42.79
N SER A 120 -5.40 -0.32 43.90
CA SER A 120 -6.43 -0.20 44.95
C SER A 120 -6.46 1.17 45.61
N SER A 121 -5.33 1.89 45.66
CA SER A 121 -5.26 3.24 46.25
C SER A 121 -5.86 4.32 45.35
N ILE A 122 -5.90 4.10 44.03
CA ILE A 122 -6.50 5.02 43.06
C ILE A 122 -7.92 4.59 42.62
N HIS A 123 -8.26 3.33 42.86
CA HIS A 123 -9.58 2.76 42.60
C HIS A 123 -10.26 2.36 43.92
N PRO A 124 -10.82 3.32 44.69
CA PRO A 124 -11.57 2.98 45.90
C PRO A 124 -12.92 2.36 45.49
N SER A 125 -12.96 1.04 45.33
CA SER A 125 -14.16 0.26 45.02
C SER A 125 -14.76 -0.41 46.26
N GLY A 126 -15.20 0.35 47.26
CA GLY A 126 -15.88 -0.23 48.43
C GLY A 126 -15.18 -1.45 49.03
N HIS A 127 -15.94 -2.45 49.49
CA HIS A 127 -15.42 -3.60 50.25
C HIS A 127 -14.64 -4.67 49.45
N CYS A 128 -14.45 -4.55 48.13
CA CYS A 128 -13.74 -5.56 47.33
C CYS A 128 -12.81 -4.93 46.27
N SER A 129 -11.56 -5.39 46.24
CA SER A 129 -10.58 -5.01 45.22
C SER A 129 -10.86 -5.75 43.90
N VAL A 130 -10.78 -5.02 42.79
CA VAL A 130 -10.94 -5.57 41.44
C VAL A 130 -9.56 -5.72 40.78
N ALA A 131 -9.31 -6.86 40.14
CA ALA A 131 -8.05 -7.14 39.48
C ALA A 131 -7.89 -6.31 38.20
N ALA A 132 -6.71 -5.75 37.98
CA ALA A 132 -6.33 -5.10 36.73
C ALA A 132 -5.80 -6.15 35.73
N CYS A 133 -6.28 -6.06 34.49
CA CYS A 133 -6.04 -7.07 33.45
C CYS A 133 -5.48 -6.50 32.14
N ALA A 134 -5.45 -5.17 31.99
CA ALA A 134 -4.90 -4.52 30.81
C ALA A 134 -4.19 -3.21 31.17
N VAL A 135 -3.13 -2.88 30.43
CA VAL A 135 -2.44 -1.59 30.53
C VAL A 135 -2.03 -1.13 29.13
N THR A 136 -2.17 0.17 28.86
CA THR A 136 -1.62 0.80 27.66
C THR A 136 -1.06 2.16 28.02
N VAL A 137 -0.04 2.59 27.30
CA VAL A 137 0.60 3.89 27.47
C VAL A 137 0.72 4.55 26.11
N HIS A 138 0.50 5.86 26.04
CA HIS A 138 0.75 6.61 24.81
C HIS A 138 2.25 6.82 24.62
N SER A 139 2.77 6.76 23.39
CA SER A 139 4.20 6.85 23.10
C SER A 139 4.88 8.09 23.69
N SER A 140 4.17 9.22 23.78
CA SER A 140 4.68 10.46 24.38
C SER A 140 4.74 10.48 25.91
N LEU A 141 4.47 9.35 26.58
CA LEU A 141 4.47 9.19 28.04
C LEU A 141 3.58 10.22 28.79
N SER A 142 2.53 10.69 28.12
CA SER A 142 1.59 11.68 28.68
C SER A 142 0.32 11.05 29.26
N SER A 143 0.07 9.77 28.99
CA SER A 143 -1.18 9.11 29.37
C SER A 143 -0.99 7.61 29.58
N ILE A 144 -1.63 7.07 30.63
CA ILE A 144 -1.68 5.63 30.94
C ILE A 144 -3.14 5.27 31.13
N ALA A 145 -3.61 4.21 30.47
CA ALA A 145 -4.90 3.61 30.78
C ALA A 145 -4.74 2.22 31.37
N VAL A 146 -5.52 1.92 32.41
CA VAL A 146 -5.54 0.63 33.10
C VAL A 146 -6.96 0.09 33.12
N GLY A 147 -7.13 -1.13 32.64
CA GLY A 147 -8.42 -1.82 32.52
C GLY A 147 -8.56 -2.93 33.53
N PHE A 148 -9.79 -3.14 34.00
CA PHE A 148 -10.13 -4.07 35.09
C PHE A 148 -11.08 -5.19 34.62
N VAL A 149 -11.15 -6.27 35.41
CA VAL A 149 -11.96 -7.46 35.09
C VAL A 149 -13.47 -7.17 35.08
N ASP A 150 -13.92 -6.14 35.79
CA ASP A 150 -15.31 -5.68 35.83
C ASP A 150 -15.71 -4.76 34.66
N GLY A 151 -14.77 -4.45 33.76
CA GLY A 151 -14.96 -3.54 32.64
C GLY A 151 -14.61 -2.08 32.94
N THR A 152 -14.26 -1.74 34.18
CA THR A 152 -13.84 -0.38 34.55
C THR A 152 -12.52 -0.02 33.86
N VAL A 153 -12.37 1.26 33.48
CA VAL A 153 -11.10 1.79 32.97
C VAL A 153 -10.73 3.10 33.65
N LEU A 154 -9.48 3.16 34.13
CA LEU A 154 -8.87 4.35 34.70
C LEU A 154 -7.88 4.94 33.70
N LEU A 155 -7.80 6.26 33.70
CA LEU A 155 -6.87 7.02 32.86
C LEU A 155 -6.09 8.01 33.72
N TYR A 156 -4.78 8.02 33.52
CA TYR A 156 -3.88 9.05 33.97
C TYR A 156 -3.55 10.00 32.82
N GLN A 157 -3.53 11.30 33.07
CA GLN A 157 -3.07 12.32 32.12
C GLN A 157 -2.08 13.31 32.76
N GLY A 158 -0.83 13.27 32.30
CA GLY A 158 0.29 14.08 32.82
C GLY A 158 1.65 13.50 32.41
N ASP A 159 2.75 14.14 32.80
CA ASP A 159 4.09 13.60 32.58
C ASP A 159 4.35 12.42 33.54
N ILE A 160 4.31 11.20 33.03
CA ILE A 160 4.41 9.98 33.84
C ILE A 160 5.71 9.93 34.65
N ILE A 161 6.80 10.46 34.10
CA ILE A 161 8.15 10.32 34.64
C ILE A 161 8.43 11.42 35.68
N LYS A 162 8.17 12.68 35.33
CA LYS A 162 8.58 13.83 36.15
C LYS A 162 7.55 14.27 37.18
N GLU A 163 6.29 13.85 37.05
CA GLU A 163 5.21 14.38 37.88
C GLU A 163 5.32 13.93 39.35
N LYS A 164 5.35 14.90 40.26
CA LYS A 164 5.33 14.69 41.71
C LYS A 164 3.92 14.38 42.23
N ALA A 165 2.89 15.05 41.71
CA ALA A 165 1.48 14.86 42.05
C ALA A 165 0.82 13.74 41.21
N PHE A 166 1.48 12.58 41.12
CA PHE A 166 1.05 11.51 40.22
C PHE A 166 -0.33 10.94 40.57
N PHE A 167 -0.65 10.80 41.86
CA PHE A 167 -1.90 10.16 42.31
C PHE A 167 -3.17 11.00 42.03
N SER A 168 -3.09 12.33 42.01
CA SER A 168 -4.28 13.20 41.85
C SER A 168 -4.75 13.36 40.40
N ARG A 169 -4.00 12.81 39.43
CA ARG A 169 -4.29 12.94 37.99
C ARG A 169 -4.98 11.72 37.39
N TRP A 170 -5.23 10.68 38.20
CA TRP A 170 -6.03 9.54 37.81
C TRP A 170 -7.52 9.86 37.90
N TYR A 171 -8.28 9.45 36.90
CA TYR A 171 -9.74 9.52 36.92
C TYR A 171 -10.33 8.33 36.17
N ARG A 172 -11.57 8.02 36.50
CA ARG A 172 -12.35 6.98 35.83
C ARG A 172 -13.12 7.61 34.68
N PHE A 173 -12.95 7.07 33.48
CA PHE A 173 -13.73 7.52 32.31
C PHE A 173 -14.74 6.47 31.81
N ARG A 174 -14.59 5.22 32.26
CA ARG A 174 -15.55 4.13 32.00
C ARG A 174 -15.91 3.43 33.31
N GLU A 175 -17.20 3.32 33.56
CA GLU A 175 -17.76 2.58 34.71
C GLU A 175 -17.79 1.06 34.47
N ALA A 176 -17.93 0.31 35.56
CA ALA A 176 -18.06 -1.15 35.53
C ALA A 176 -19.25 -1.56 34.64
N SER A 177 -19.00 -2.53 33.75
CA SER A 177 -20.01 -3.09 32.85
C SER A 177 -19.88 -4.62 32.82
N PRO A 178 -20.51 -5.32 33.77
CA PRO A 178 -20.42 -6.78 33.86
C PRO A 178 -20.93 -7.50 32.60
N LEU A 179 -21.82 -6.85 31.84
CA LEU A 179 -22.38 -7.37 30.59
C LEU A 179 -21.32 -7.47 29.48
N ASP A 180 -20.38 -6.53 29.43
CA ASP A 180 -19.31 -6.49 28.42
C ASP A 180 -18.15 -7.47 28.75
N GLY A 181 -18.06 -7.87 30.02
CA GLY A 181 -17.00 -8.72 30.54
C GLY A 181 -15.66 -7.98 30.70
N PRO A 182 -14.55 -8.71 30.96
CA PRO A 182 -13.28 -8.11 31.29
C PRO A 182 -12.68 -7.31 30.12
N VAL A 183 -11.92 -6.27 30.46
CA VAL A 183 -11.13 -5.52 29.48
C VAL A 183 -10.02 -6.41 28.94
N THR A 184 -10.05 -6.67 27.64
CA THR A 184 -9.06 -7.49 26.92
C THR A 184 -8.09 -6.65 26.12
N GLY A 185 -8.42 -5.39 25.85
CA GLY A 185 -7.56 -4.49 25.09
C GLY A 185 -7.85 -3.02 25.35
N LEU A 186 -6.78 -2.22 25.31
CA LEU A 186 -6.83 -0.77 25.45
C LEU A 186 -5.87 -0.15 24.44
N ALA A 187 -6.31 0.91 23.77
CA ALA A 187 -5.46 1.71 22.90
C ALA A 187 -5.76 3.19 23.06
N LEU A 188 -4.73 4.02 22.94
CA LEU A 188 -4.80 5.47 23.08
C LEU A 188 -4.30 6.13 21.79
N ALA A 189 -5.15 6.94 21.16
CA ALA A 189 -4.79 7.75 20.01
C ALA A 189 -4.87 9.24 20.39
N LYS A 190 -3.81 10.00 20.14
CA LYS A 190 -3.82 11.44 20.33
C LYS A 190 -4.10 12.14 19.00
N LEU A 191 -5.22 12.84 18.94
CA LEU A 191 -5.65 13.61 17.77
C LEU A 191 -5.16 15.06 17.85
N PRO A 192 -5.24 15.83 16.75
CA PRO A 192 -4.99 17.27 16.77
C PRO A 192 -5.86 17.99 17.82
N ALA A 193 -5.34 19.10 18.34
CA ALA A 193 -5.91 19.87 19.45
C ALA A 193 -5.97 19.14 20.81
N GLU A 194 -5.00 18.24 21.07
CA GLU A 194 -4.83 17.56 22.38
C GLU A 194 -6.04 16.68 22.78
N ARG A 195 -6.87 16.29 21.81
CA ARG A 195 -7.98 15.36 22.03
C ARG A 195 -7.45 13.94 22.11
N LEU A 196 -7.91 13.18 23.09
CA LEU A 196 -7.50 11.79 23.28
C LEU A 196 -8.67 10.86 22.95
N VAL A 197 -8.45 9.88 22.07
CA VAL A 197 -9.41 8.81 21.81
C VAL A 197 -8.90 7.53 22.47
N ALA A 198 -9.71 6.98 23.38
CA ALA A 198 -9.43 5.71 24.03
C ALA A 198 -10.33 4.62 23.46
N PHE A 199 -9.75 3.61 22.82
CA PHE A 199 -10.44 2.39 22.45
C PHE A 199 -10.40 1.39 23.60
N VAL A 200 -11.56 0.85 23.96
CA VAL A 200 -11.70 -0.19 24.98
C VAL A 200 -12.32 -1.43 24.37
N VAL A 201 -11.51 -2.47 24.26
CA VAL A 201 -11.90 -3.80 23.80
C VAL A 201 -12.19 -4.66 25.01
N THR A 202 -13.36 -5.27 25.02
CA THR A 202 -13.76 -6.26 26.04
C THR A 202 -14.05 -7.59 25.37
N THR A 203 -14.35 -8.61 26.17
CA THR A 203 -14.75 -9.92 25.64
C THR A 203 -16.01 -9.90 24.78
N LYS A 204 -16.92 -8.93 25.00
CA LYS A 204 -18.26 -8.92 24.36
C LYS A 204 -18.63 -7.61 23.65
N ALA A 205 -17.80 -6.57 23.75
CA ALA A 205 -18.06 -5.28 23.12
C ALA A 205 -16.77 -4.49 22.86
N VAL A 206 -16.85 -3.55 21.91
CA VAL A 206 -15.81 -2.57 21.64
C VAL A 206 -16.42 -1.18 21.72
N HIS A 207 -15.79 -0.31 22.51
CA HIS A 207 -16.21 1.08 22.66
C HIS A 207 -15.03 2.02 22.38
N SER A 208 -15.31 3.21 21.86
CA SER A 208 -14.37 4.32 21.84
C SER A 208 -14.90 5.49 22.67
N TYR A 209 -13.98 6.20 23.32
CA TYR A 209 -14.25 7.34 24.17
C TYR A 209 -13.39 8.51 23.71
N VAL A 210 -14.02 9.61 23.33
CA VAL A 210 -13.32 10.87 23.03
C VAL A 210 -13.23 11.66 24.33
N ILE A 211 -12.01 12.04 24.70
CA ILE A 211 -11.68 12.64 25.99
C ILE A 211 -11.00 13.98 25.74
N GLU A 212 -11.61 15.04 26.27
CA GLU A 212 -11.13 16.41 26.19
C GLU A 212 -11.14 17.02 27.59
N ASN A 213 -10.03 17.63 28.01
CA ASN A 213 -9.93 18.27 29.33
C ASN A 213 -10.37 17.36 30.50
N LYS A 214 -10.05 16.07 30.43
CA LYS A 214 -10.43 15.02 31.40
C LYS A 214 -11.94 14.68 31.46
N VAL A 215 -12.71 15.11 30.46
CA VAL A 215 -14.13 14.81 30.34
C VAL A 215 -14.37 13.98 29.09
N VAL A 216 -15.20 12.95 29.19
CA VAL A 216 -15.66 12.18 28.03
C VAL A 216 -16.68 13.01 27.26
N THR A 217 -16.34 13.44 26.05
CA THR A 217 -17.20 14.26 25.18
C THR A 217 -18.04 13.41 24.25
N ASN A 218 -17.54 12.24 23.83
CA ASN A 218 -18.27 11.30 22.98
C ASN A 218 -17.99 9.86 23.42
N THR A 219 -18.99 8.99 23.27
CA THR A 219 -18.87 7.54 23.48
C THR A 219 -19.56 6.82 22.34
N LEU A 220 -18.81 5.98 21.63
CA LEU A 220 -19.31 5.20 20.51
C LEU A 220 -19.19 3.71 20.81
N LYS A 221 -20.28 2.97 20.64
CA LYS A 221 -20.27 1.51 20.64
C LYS A 221 -20.10 1.01 19.20
N HIS A 222 -19.04 0.26 18.95
CA HIS A 222 -18.77 -0.30 17.64
C HIS A 222 -19.56 -1.60 17.40
N ASP A 223 -19.64 -2.01 16.14
CA ASP A 223 -20.35 -3.21 15.67
C ASP A 223 -19.60 -4.52 15.97
N SER A 224 -18.31 -4.46 16.29
CA SER A 224 -17.53 -5.61 16.71
C SER A 224 -18.07 -6.18 18.04
N PRO A 225 -18.28 -7.51 18.13
CA PRO A 225 -18.76 -8.18 19.35
C PRO A 225 -17.67 -8.34 20.43
N GLY A 226 -16.57 -7.57 20.37
CA GLY A 226 -15.42 -7.75 21.24
C GLY A 226 -14.40 -8.76 20.69
N ALA A 227 -13.32 -8.93 21.46
CA ALA A 227 -12.22 -9.83 21.10
C ALA A 227 -11.42 -10.30 22.33
N PRO A 228 -10.79 -11.49 22.26
CA PRO A 228 -9.75 -11.91 23.21
C PRO A 228 -8.52 -10.99 23.19
N ARG A 229 -7.69 -11.08 24.23
CA ARG A 229 -6.51 -10.23 24.49
C ARG A 229 -5.53 -10.10 23.31
N ASP A 230 -5.25 -11.20 22.63
CA ASP A 230 -4.28 -11.23 21.52
C ASP A 230 -4.92 -11.00 20.15
N CYS A 231 -6.24 -10.81 20.06
CA CYS A 231 -7.00 -10.74 18.81
C CYS A 231 -7.31 -9.30 18.35
N TRP A 232 -6.47 -8.33 18.68
CA TRP A 232 -6.58 -6.96 18.20
C TRP A 232 -5.18 -6.33 18.14
N THR A 233 -5.05 -5.27 17.35
CA THR A 233 -3.79 -4.53 17.17
C THR A 233 -4.09 -3.06 16.91
N PHE A 234 -3.17 -2.16 17.28
CA PHE A 234 -3.33 -0.72 17.12
C PHE A 234 -2.08 -0.11 16.50
N ASP A 235 -2.24 0.73 15.47
CA ASP A 235 -1.19 1.58 14.92
C ASP A 235 -1.39 3.01 15.42
N GLU A 236 -0.57 3.43 16.39
CA GLU A 236 -0.62 4.77 16.99
C GLU A 236 -0.34 5.89 15.98
N ARG A 237 0.45 5.62 14.93
CA ARG A 237 0.81 6.62 13.91
C ARG A 237 -0.38 6.98 13.03
N THR A 238 -1.25 6.02 12.73
CA THR A 238 -2.46 6.25 11.93
C THR A 238 -3.71 6.41 12.78
N GLY A 239 -3.66 6.05 14.06
CA GLY A 239 -4.83 6.00 14.93
C GLY A 239 -5.78 4.85 14.57
N SER A 240 -5.29 3.83 13.86
CA SER A 240 -6.11 2.72 13.36
C SER A 240 -6.07 1.54 14.33
N ILE A 241 -7.23 1.05 14.75
CA ILE A 241 -7.36 -0.20 15.49
C ILE A 241 -8.00 -1.28 14.61
N VAL A 242 -7.43 -2.48 14.65
CA VAL A 242 -7.93 -3.65 13.93
C VAL A 242 -8.30 -4.74 14.93
N ILE A 243 -9.51 -5.27 14.82
CA ILE A 243 -10.08 -6.22 15.80
C ILE A 243 -10.52 -7.48 15.10
N ALA A 244 -9.97 -8.61 15.50
CA ALA A 244 -10.33 -9.94 15.02
C ALA A 244 -11.36 -10.59 15.95
N SER A 245 -12.62 -10.61 15.50
CA SER A 245 -13.67 -11.44 16.12
C SER A 245 -13.78 -12.77 15.37
N ARG A 246 -14.62 -13.71 15.82
CA ARG A 246 -14.68 -15.09 15.30
C ARG A 246 -14.63 -15.22 13.77
N ASP A 247 -15.50 -14.53 13.04
CA ASP A 247 -15.59 -14.65 11.57
C ASP A 247 -15.15 -13.41 10.80
N MET A 248 -15.04 -12.26 11.47
CA MET A 248 -14.78 -10.96 10.84
C MET A 248 -13.57 -10.27 11.47
N VAL A 249 -12.91 -9.43 10.68
CA VAL A 249 -11.88 -8.50 11.12
C VAL A 249 -12.40 -7.09 10.86
N PHE A 250 -12.48 -6.29 11.90
CA PHE A 250 -13.02 -4.93 11.89
C PHE A 250 -11.89 -3.91 11.93
N PHE A 251 -12.07 -2.79 11.24
CA PHE A 251 -11.12 -1.69 11.12
C PHE A 251 -11.82 -0.41 11.57
N TYR A 252 -11.24 0.27 12.55
CA TYR A 252 -11.75 1.55 13.06
C TYR A 252 -10.61 2.57 13.11
N GLU A 253 -10.93 3.82 12.81
CA GLU A 253 -9.99 4.93 12.86
C GLU A 253 -10.37 5.89 14.00
N ALA A 254 -9.37 6.41 14.71
CA ALA A 254 -9.57 7.35 15.82
C ALA A 254 -10.28 8.63 15.37
N ASP A 255 -9.92 9.18 14.20
CA ASP A 255 -10.52 10.41 13.67
C ASP A 255 -12.04 10.28 13.49
N GLN A 256 -12.50 9.13 13.01
CA GLN A 256 -13.93 8.84 12.77
C GLN A 256 -14.73 8.68 14.06
N CYS A 257 -14.07 8.46 15.21
CA CYS A 257 -14.75 8.38 16.51
C CYS A 257 -15.20 9.75 17.03
N THR A 258 -14.74 10.85 16.42
CA THR A 258 -15.16 12.22 16.77
C THR A 258 -16.49 12.62 16.13
N GLU A 259 -16.93 11.89 15.12
CA GLU A 259 -18.19 12.14 14.41
C GLU A 259 -19.39 11.62 15.23
N THR A 260 -20.49 12.38 15.23
CA THR A 260 -21.71 12.04 15.98
C THR A 260 -22.59 11.00 15.30
N ASP A 261 -22.32 10.67 14.03
CA ASP A 261 -23.23 9.92 13.16
C ASP A 261 -23.10 8.39 13.27
N GLY A 262 -22.48 7.89 14.35
CA GLY A 262 -22.46 6.45 14.63
C GLY A 262 -21.72 5.63 13.57
N TYR A 263 -20.52 6.09 13.19
CA TYR A 263 -19.69 5.45 12.17
C TYR A 263 -19.53 3.95 12.39
N ARG A 264 -19.82 3.16 11.35
CA ARG A 264 -19.57 1.72 11.30
C ARG A 264 -18.28 1.48 10.55
N GLY A 265 -17.31 0.86 11.22
CA GLY A 265 -16.02 0.51 10.66
C GLY A 265 -16.11 -0.38 9.44
N ARG A 266 -15.06 -0.36 8.63
CA ARG A 266 -14.90 -1.35 7.57
C ARG A 266 -14.70 -2.73 8.21
N CYS A 267 -15.29 -3.77 7.64
CA CYS A 267 -15.04 -5.15 8.06
C CYS A 267 -14.67 -6.04 6.87
N LEU A 268 -13.84 -7.06 7.13
CA LEU A 268 -13.40 -8.05 6.16
C LEU A 268 -13.53 -9.45 6.76
N GLN A 269 -13.93 -10.41 5.93
CA GLN A 269 -14.03 -11.81 6.32
C GLN A 269 -12.66 -12.49 6.13
N LEU A 270 -11.80 -12.42 7.14
CA LEU A 270 -10.47 -13.04 7.14
C LEU A 270 -10.42 -14.21 8.14
N GLY A 271 -9.90 -15.37 7.70
CA GLY A 271 -9.72 -16.54 8.55
C GLY A 271 -11.03 -17.16 9.04
N ARG A 272 -12.07 -17.15 8.18
CA ARG A 272 -13.43 -17.57 8.53
C ARG A 272 -13.46 -19.00 9.10
N SER A 273 -14.37 -19.23 10.06
CA SER A 273 -14.63 -20.56 10.65
C SER A 273 -13.48 -21.16 11.46
N HIS A 274 -12.38 -20.44 11.64
CA HIS A 274 -11.30 -20.83 12.53
C HIS A 274 -11.30 -19.97 13.79
N GLU A 275 -10.90 -20.56 14.91
CA GLU A 275 -10.72 -19.82 16.15
C GLU A 275 -9.48 -18.93 16.00
N LYS A 276 -9.66 -17.61 16.11
CA LYS A 276 -8.55 -16.64 16.03
C LYS A 276 -7.80 -16.64 17.35
N LEU A 277 -6.49 -16.79 17.28
CA LEU A 277 -5.59 -16.80 18.45
C LEU A 277 -4.92 -15.46 18.63
N GLN A 278 -4.42 -14.89 17.53
CA GLN A 278 -3.62 -13.66 17.57
C GLN A 278 -3.77 -12.85 16.28
N LEU A 279 -3.75 -11.52 16.40
CA LEU A 279 -3.76 -10.57 15.30
C LEU A 279 -2.68 -9.52 15.50
N ILE A 280 -1.77 -9.34 14.53
CA ILE A 280 -0.68 -8.36 14.62
C ILE A 280 -0.57 -7.62 13.28
N ALA A 281 -0.52 -6.29 13.33
CA ALA A 281 -0.17 -5.47 12.18
C ALA A 281 1.35 -5.28 12.12
N VAL A 282 1.96 -5.56 10.96
CA VAL A 282 3.38 -5.32 10.71
C VAL A 282 3.54 -4.61 9.37
N GLY A 283 3.89 -3.32 9.42
CA GLY A 283 3.97 -2.50 8.22
C GLY A 283 2.63 -2.46 7.47
N GLU A 284 2.61 -2.89 6.22
CA GLU A 284 1.39 -2.95 5.40
C GLU A 284 0.64 -4.29 5.50
N HIS A 285 1.14 -5.21 6.31
CA HIS A 285 0.62 -6.56 6.41
C HIS A 285 -0.10 -6.78 7.73
N LEU A 286 -1.14 -7.59 7.67
CA LEU A 286 -1.91 -8.06 8.81
C LEU A 286 -1.67 -9.56 8.97
N VAL A 287 -1.04 -9.94 10.07
CA VAL A 287 -0.73 -11.34 10.38
C VAL A 287 -1.80 -11.88 11.31
N LEU A 288 -2.52 -12.90 10.85
CA LEU A 288 -3.54 -13.58 11.61
C LEU A 288 -3.08 -14.99 11.93
N LEU A 289 -3.13 -15.33 13.22
CA LEU A 289 -2.92 -16.68 13.71
C LEU A 289 -4.27 -17.31 14.06
N THR A 290 -4.54 -18.47 13.48
CA THR A 290 -5.77 -19.22 13.73
C THR A 290 -5.47 -20.62 14.23
N LYS A 291 -6.36 -21.16 15.06
CA LYS A 291 -6.35 -22.53 15.55
C LYS A 291 -7.25 -23.37 14.67
N GLN A 292 -6.69 -24.47 14.16
CA GLN A 292 -7.38 -25.41 13.29
C GLN A 292 -7.29 -26.82 13.87
N GLN A 293 -8.32 -27.63 13.61
CA GLN A 293 -8.34 -29.02 14.03
C GLN A 293 -7.54 -29.88 13.05
N ALA A 294 -6.54 -30.62 13.53
CA ALA A 294 -5.79 -31.56 12.70
C ALA A 294 -6.50 -32.92 12.62
N LEU A 295 -6.34 -33.62 11.49
CA LEU A 295 -7.00 -34.91 11.20
C LEU A 295 -6.59 -36.06 12.14
N ILE A 296 -5.42 -35.98 12.78
CA ILE A 296 -4.75 -37.13 13.44
C ILE A 296 -4.55 -36.92 14.95
N THR A 297 -5.19 -35.91 15.55
CA THR A 297 -5.14 -35.47 16.97
C THR A 297 -4.11 -34.38 17.32
N LYS A 298 -4.56 -33.45 18.20
CA LYS A 298 -4.09 -32.09 18.52
C LYS A 298 -4.50 -30.98 17.54
N PHE A 299 -4.69 -29.79 18.12
CA PHE A 299 -4.90 -28.54 17.39
C PHE A 299 -3.57 -28.07 16.78
N MET A 300 -3.64 -27.52 15.58
CA MET A 300 -2.53 -26.90 14.88
C MET A 300 -2.75 -25.40 14.74
N SER A 301 -1.67 -24.64 14.61
CA SER A 301 -1.75 -23.21 14.28
C SER A 301 -1.61 -23.01 12.78
N MET A 302 -2.35 -22.05 12.24
CA MET A 302 -2.21 -21.58 10.87
C MET A 302 -1.89 -20.09 10.91
N ILE A 303 -0.69 -19.74 10.44
CA ILE A 303 -0.29 -18.34 10.26
C ILE A 303 -0.64 -17.91 8.84
N THR A 304 -1.32 -16.77 8.69
CA THR A 304 -1.65 -16.18 7.39
C THR A 304 -1.32 -14.70 7.41
N VAL A 305 -0.54 -14.26 6.42
CA VAL A 305 -0.14 -12.87 6.23
C VAL A 305 -0.99 -12.27 5.12
N TYR A 306 -1.84 -11.32 5.48
CA TYR A 306 -2.75 -10.61 4.58
C TYR A 306 -2.18 -9.24 4.23
N ASN A 307 -2.24 -8.86 2.96
CA ASN A 307 -2.08 -7.46 2.56
C ASN A 307 -3.46 -6.91 2.23
N VAL A 308 -3.99 -6.05 3.10
CA VAL A 308 -5.37 -5.57 3.01
C VAL A 308 -5.56 -4.59 1.84
N LYS A 309 -4.56 -3.73 1.58
CA LYS A 309 -4.61 -2.75 0.48
C LYS A 309 -4.57 -3.45 -0.88
N GLY A 310 -3.65 -4.40 -1.05
CA GLY A 310 -3.48 -5.19 -2.27
C GLY A 310 -4.47 -6.36 -2.42
N GLN A 311 -5.28 -6.65 -1.41
CA GLN A 311 -6.27 -7.73 -1.38
C GLN A 311 -5.69 -9.12 -1.73
N TYR A 312 -4.54 -9.46 -1.15
CA TYR A 312 -3.90 -10.75 -1.36
C TYR A 312 -3.35 -11.36 -0.07
N ILE A 313 -3.11 -12.67 -0.10
CA ILE A 313 -2.43 -13.42 0.96
C ILE A 313 -0.96 -13.54 0.57
N GLY A 314 -0.07 -12.83 1.27
CA GLY A 314 1.36 -12.80 0.98
C GLY A 314 2.08 -14.08 1.41
N PHE A 315 1.58 -14.72 2.46
CA PHE A 315 2.12 -15.97 2.98
C PHE A 315 1.09 -16.71 3.81
N SER A 316 1.17 -18.04 3.84
CA SER A 316 0.37 -18.82 4.78
C SER A 316 1.05 -20.17 5.05
N CYS A 317 1.15 -20.57 6.31
CA CYS A 317 1.86 -21.78 6.73
C CYS A 317 1.15 -22.47 7.90
N SER A 318 1.06 -23.79 7.82
CA SER A 318 0.58 -24.68 8.88
C SER A 318 1.71 -25.01 9.85
N LEU A 319 1.45 -24.91 11.15
CA LEU A 319 2.39 -25.17 12.22
C LEU A 319 1.87 -26.31 13.12
N PRO A 320 2.71 -27.30 13.47
CA PRO A 320 2.27 -28.55 14.09
C PRO A 320 1.75 -28.39 15.53
N SER A 321 2.05 -27.28 16.19
CA SER A 321 1.57 -26.95 17.52
C SER A 321 0.96 -25.55 17.54
N LEU A 322 0.24 -25.22 18.61
CA LEU A 322 -0.04 -23.83 18.92
C LEU A 322 1.27 -23.06 19.01
N CYS A 323 1.29 -21.86 18.45
CA CYS A 323 2.43 -20.96 18.47
C CYS A 323 2.00 -19.55 18.89
N ARG A 324 2.97 -18.68 19.11
CA ARG A 324 2.78 -17.25 19.22
C ARG A 324 3.61 -16.55 18.14
N TYR A 325 3.12 -15.42 17.67
CA TYR A 325 3.81 -14.54 16.74
C TYR A 325 4.13 -13.22 17.45
N PHE A 326 5.35 -12.70 17.28
CA PHE A 326 5.77 -11.40 17.79
C PHE A 326 6.95 -10.90 16.97
N SER A 327 6.99 -9.61 16.61
CA SER A 327 8.13 -8.98 15.91
C SER A 327 8.71 -9.81 14.74
N LEU A 328 7.86 -10.26 13.81
CA LEU A 328 8.24 -11.14 12.68
C LEU A 328 8.77 -12.54 13.05
N MET A 329 8.77 -12.92 14.33
CA MET A 329 9.17 -14.21 14.83
C MET A 329 7.98 -15.07 15.25
N ILE A 330 8.11 -16.38 15.10
CA ILE A 330 7.14 -17.41 15.46
C ILE A 330 7.78 -18.30 16.53
N LEU A 331 7.19 -18.33 17.72
CA LEU A 331 7.59 -19.23 18.80
C LEU A 331 6.66 -20.44 18.86
N GLY A 332 7.20 -21.61 18.57
CA GLY A 332 6.50 -22.89 18.77
C GLY A 332 6.46 -23.31 20.24
N LYS A 333 5.48 -24.15 20.60
CA LYS A 333 5.39 -24.76 21.95
C LYS A 333 6.57 -25.68 22.30
N ASP A 334 7.30 -26.12 21.29
CA ASP A 334 8.51 -26.92 21.42
C ASP A 334 9.77 -26.07 21.68
N GLY A 335 9.62 -24.74 21.76
CA GLY A 335 10.73 -23.81 21.92
C GLY A 335 11.38 -23.38 20.61
N THR A 336 10.95 -23.93 19.46
CA THR A 336 11.54 -23.57 18.18
C THR A 336 11.13 -22.15 17.80
N LEU A 337 12.12 -21.27 17.68
CA LEU A 337 11.96 -19.92 17.16
C LEU A 337 12.17 -19.93 15.63
N SER A 338 11.25 -19.34 14.87
CA SER A 338 11.38 -19.17 13.43
C SER A 338 11.16 -17.71 13.04
N GLU A 339 12.01 -17.18 12.18
CA GLU A 339 11.85 -15.84 11.61
C GLU A 339 11.05 -15.92 10.30
N LEU A 340 10.15 -14.95 10.11
CA LEU A 340 9.41 -14.76 8.89
C LEU A 340 9.97 -13.55 8.13
N THR A 341 10.75 -13.81 7.09
CA THR A 341 11.41 -12.76 6.31
C THR A 341 10.65 -12.46 5.02
N GLU A 342 10.35 -11.19 4.77
CA GLU A 342 9.71 -10.77 3.54
C GLU A 342 10.71 -10.73 2.38
N LYS A 343 10.33 -11.31 1.24
CA LYS A 343 11.13 -11.27 0.01
C LYS A 343 11.23 -9.84 -0.51
N ASN A 344 12.36 -9.54 -1.14
CA ASN A 344 12.53 -8.28 -1.87
C ASN A 344 11.57 -8.19 -3.08
N LEU A 345 11.39 -6.98 -3.61
CA LEU A 345 10.45 -6.72 -4.70
C LEU A 345 10.76 -7.57 -5.94
N CYS A 346 12.03 -7.69 -6.33
CA CYS A 346 12.45 -8.50 -7.47
C CYS A 346 12.00 -9.97 -7.35
N ALA A 347 12.25 -10.62 -6.22
CA ALA A 347 11.85 -12.02 -6.00
C ALA A 347 10.32 -12.17 -5.97
N LYS A 348 9.58 -11.19 -5.43
CA LYS A 348 8.11 -11.19 -5.50
C LYS A 348 7.61 -11.08 -6.94
N LEU A 349 8.19 -10.18 -7.74
CA LEU A 349 7.86 -10.02 -9.15
C LEU A 349 8.15 -11.31 -9.94
N ASP A 350 9.27 -11.98 -9.68
CA ASP A 350 9.59 -13.27 -10.33
C ASP A 350 8.57 -14.36 -10.02
N ILE A 351 8.07 -14.42 -8.77
CA ILE A 351 7.00 -15.34 -8.38
C ILE A 351 5.72 -15.03 -9.17
N LEU A 352 5.39 -13.75 -9.36
CA LEU A 352 4.21 -13.30 -10.08
C LEU A 352 4.32 -13.60 -11.59
N PHE A 353 5.48 -13.33 -12.19
CA PHE A 353 5.74 -13.60 -13.60
C PHE A 353 5.64 -15.10 -13.91
N LYS A 354 6.22 -15.97 -13.07
CA LYS A 354 6.10 -17.43 -13.22
C LYS A 354 4.67 -17.94 -13.17
N LYS A 355 3.77 -17.22 -12.50
CA LYS A 355 2.33 -17.53 -12.41
C LYS A 355 1.48 -16.79 -13.45
N ASN A 356 2.09 -15.99 -14.33
CA ASN A 356 1.41 -15.10 -15.27
C ASN A 356 0.45 -14.09 -14.62
N LEU A 357 0.73 -13.65 -13.39
CA LEU A 357 -0.10 -12.71 -12.61
C LEU A 357 0.43 -11.28 -12.71
N TYR A 358 0.47 -10.76 -13.94
CA TYR A 358 1.04 -9.45 -14.25
C TYR A 358 0.20 -8.28 -13.72
N ASP A 359 -1.12 -8.43 -13.66
CA ASP A 359 -2.04 -7.47 -13.06
C ASP A 359 -1.66 -7.16 -11.60
N VAL A 360 -1.38 -8.21 -10.81
CA VAL A 360 -0.92 -8.08 -9.43
C VAL A 360 0.49 -7.51 -9.36
N ALA A 361 1.35 -7.83 -10.32
CA ALA A 361 2.71 -7.28 -10.38
C ALA A 361 2.70 -5.76 -10.55
N VAL A 362 1.81 -5.23 -11.39
CA VAL A 362 1.61 -3.79 -11.56
C VAL A 362 1.10 -3.14 -10.27
N ILE A 363 0.11 -3.74 -9.60
CA ILE A 363 -0.42 -3.21 -8.32
C ILE A 363 0.67 -3.21 -7.23
N LEU A 364 1.46 -4.29 -7.14
CA LEU A 364 2.56 -4.40 -6.19
C LEU A 364 3.65 -3.36 -6.46
N ALA A 365 4.01 -3.14 -7.73
CA ALA A 365 4.99 -2.13 -8.09
C ALA A 365 4.49 -0.71 -7.78
N LYS A 366 3.23 -0.37 -8.14
CA LYS A 366 2.65 0.95 -7.85
C LYS A 366 2.55 1.26 -6.35
N SER A 367 2.37 0.24 -5.51
CA SER A 367 2.30 0.41 -4.05
C SER A 367 3.67 0.47 -3.38
N SER A 368 4.71 -0.08 -4.01
CA SER A 368 6.08 -0.03 -3.50
C SER A 368 6.80 1.28 -3.86
N LYS A 369 7.66 1.79 -2.96
CA LYS A 369 8.45 3.01 -3.20
C LYS A 369 9.38 2.90 -4.41
N ASP A 370 10.00 1.73 -4.61
CA ASP A 370 10.99 1.47 -5.68
C ASP A 370 10.36 0.85 -6.95
N GLY A 371 9.03 0.76 -7.00
CA GLY A 371 8.35 0.04 -8.08
C GLY A 371 8.22 0.84 -9.37
N SER A 372 8.38 2.17 -9.34
CA SER A 372 8.31 3.02 -10.53
C SER A 372 9.38 2.66 -11.57
N GLU A 373 10.58 2.31 -11.14
CA GLU A 373 11.67 1.85 -12.00
C GLU A 373 11.34 0.53 -12.69
N HIS A 374 10.67 -0.36 -11.96
CA HIS A 374 10.32 -1.70 -12.45
C HIS A 374 9.04 -1.70 -13.29
N LEU A 375 8.20 -0.66 -13.17
CA LEU A 375 6.87 -0.59 -13.77
C LEU A 375 6.90 -0.78 -15.29
N LYS A 376 7.79 -0.05 -15.99
CA LYS A 376 7.94 -0.19 -17.44
C LYS A 376 8.36 -1.62 -17.86
N SER A 377 9.23 -2.26 -17.07
CA SER A 377 9.66 -3.64 -17.34
C SER A 377 8.53 -4.66 -17.13
N ILE A 378 7.66 -4.41 -16.15
CA ILE A 378 6.47 -5.23 -15.88
C ILE A 378 5.49 -5.10 -17.05
N HIS A 379 5.20 -3.88 -17.50
CA HIS A 379 4.33 -3.62 -18.65
C HIS A 379 4.85 -4.28 -19.93
N ALA A 380 6.17 -4.28 -20.17
CA ALA A 380 6.76 -4.97 -21.33
C ALA A 380 6.51 -6.48 -21.31
N LYS A 381 6.78 -7.14 -20.16
CA LYS A 381 6.51 -8.58 -20.00
C LYS A 381 5.01 -8.89 -20.06
N TYR A 382 4.18 -8.00 -19.53
CA TYR A 382 2.72 -8.17 -19.56
C TYR A 382 2.17 -8.06 -20.99
N GLY A 383 2.64 -7.07 -21.76
CA GLY A 383 2.32 -6.93 -23.18
C GLY A 383 2.73 -8.16 -23.98
N ASP A 384 3.94 -8.71 -23.73
CA ASP A 384 4.40 -9.94 -24.38
C ASP A 384 3.51 -11.15 -24.07
N TYR A 385 3.08 -11.30 -22.82
CA TYR A 385 2.17 -12.36 -22.41
C TYR A 385 0.79 -12.24 -23.07
N LEU A 386 0.19 -11.04 -23.06
CA LEU A 386 -1.12 -10.78 -23.68
C LEU A 386 -1.07 -10.98 -25.20
N TYR A 387 0.00 -10.53 -25.84
CA TYR A 387 0.23 -10.74 -27.26
C TYR A 387 0.31 -12.23 -27.60
N GLY A 388 1.05 -13.02 -26.81
CA GLY A 388 1.13 -14.48 -26.97
C GLY A 388 -0.21 -15.20 -26.76
N LYS A 389 -1.10 -14.63 -25.94
CA LYS A 389 -2.46 -15.12 -25.73
C LYS A 389 -3.44 -14.73 -26.85
N GLY A 390 -3.04 -13.81 -27.73
CA GLY A 390 -3.90 -13.26 -28.81
C GLY A 390 -4.78 -12.08 -28.39
N ASP A 391 -4.60 -11.55 -27.18
CA ASP A 391 -5.31 -10.34 -26.71
C ASP A 391 -4.53 -9.09 -27.11
N PHE A 392 -4.62 -8.74 -28.39
CA PHE A 392 -3.80 -7.70 -29.00
C PHE A 392 -4.19 -6.28 -28.55
N ASP A 393 -5.45 -6.06 -28.20
CA ASP A 393 -5.98 -4.76 -27.77
C ASP A 393 -5.49 -4.39 -26.36
N ASN A 394 -5.50 -5.33 -25.43
CA ASN A 394 -4.93 -5.07 -24.11
C ASN A 394 -3.38 -5.05 -24.18
N ALA A 395 -2.76 -5.93 -24.96
CA ALA A 395 -1.31 -5.95 -25.13
C ALA A 395 -0.77 -4.59 -25.61
N ILE A 396 -1.45 -3.93 -26.55
CA ILE A 396 -0.98 -2.64 -27.07
C ILE A 396 -1.09 -1.53 -26.01
N ASN A 397 -2.12 -1.55 -25.18
CA ASN A 397 -2.25 -0.60 -24.07
C ASN A 397 -1.12 -0.77 -23.05
N GLU A 398 -0.72 -2.01 -22.76
CA GLU A 398 0.45 -2.27 -21.91
C GLU A 398 1.75 -1.77 -22.56
N TYR A 399 1.94 -1.97 -23.87
CA TYR A 399 3.14 -1.46 -24.55
C TYR A 399 3.24 0.07 -24.54
N LYS A 400 2.13 0.82 -24.56
CA LYS A 400 2.17 2.29 -24.43
C LYS A 400 2.85 2.75 -23.15
N GLU A 401 2.59 2.07 -22.05
CA GLU A 401 3.19 2.38 -20.74
C GLU A 401 4.71 2.10 -20.70
N THR A 402 5.25 1.42 -21.71
CA THR A 402 6.69 1.11 -21.83
C THR A 402 7.50 2.17 -22.59
N ILE A 403 6.83 3.20 -23.14
CA ILE A 403 7.49 4.24 -23.95
C ILE A 403 8.62 4.92 -23.15
N GLY A 404 9.77 5.08 -23.80
CA GLY A 404 10.99 5.61 -23.21
C GLY A 404 11.85 4.58 -22.46
N MET A 405 11.45 3.30 -22.41
CA MET A 405 12.32 2.19 -22.00
C MET A 405 12.44 1.14 -23.12
N LEU A 406 11.32 0.74 -23.70
CA LEU A 406 11.30 -0.22 -24.79
C LEU A 406 11.48 0.48 -26.14
N GLU A 407 12.33 -0.07 -27.00
CA GLU A 407 12.55 0.43 -28.35
C GLU A 407 11.28 0.31 -29.21
N PRO A 408 10.76 1.40 -29.83
CA PRO A 408 9.53 1.36 -30.61
C PRO A 408 9.53 0.33 -31.74
N SER A 409 10.70 0.06 -32.33
CA SER A 409 10.89 -0.95 -33.38
C SER A 409 10.44 -2.35 -32.95
N TYR A 410 10.59 -2.71 -31.68
CA TYR A 410 10.16 -3.99 -31.13
C TYR A 410 8.65 -4.19 -31.24
N VAL A 411 7.87 -3.16 -30.86
CA VAL A 411 6.41 -3.19 -30.91
C VAL A 411 5.93 -3.11 -32.36
N ILE A 412 6.51 -2.21 -33.17
CA ILE A 412 6.15 -2.03 -34.58
C ILE A 412 6.29 -3.35 -35.35
N LYS A 413 7.41 -4.07 -35.18
CA LYS A 413 7.65 -5.36 -35.84
C LYS A 413 6.57 -6.41 -35.54
N ARG A 414 6.00 -6.39 -34.34
CA ARG A 414 4.95 -7.33 -33.91
C ARG A 414 3.56 -7.00 -34.45
N TYR A 415 3.30 -5.75 -34.82
CA TYR A 415 1.97 -5.29 -35.23
C TYR A 415 1.88 -4.85 -36.69
N LEU A 416 2.95 -5.04 -37.48
CA LEU A 416 3.01 -4.75 -38.92
C LEU A 416 2.11 -5.65 -39.79
N ASP A 417 1.57 -6.74 -39.23
CA ASP A 417 0.58 -7.56 -39.91
C ASP A 417 -0.69 -6.73 -40.20
N GLY A 418 -1.17 -6.75 -41.45
CA GLY A 418 -2.31 -5.95 -41.93
C GLY A 418 -3.59 -6.11 -41.12
N SER A 419 -3.75 -7.25 -40.42
CA SER A 419 -4.89 -7.50 -39.53
C SER A 419 -4.87 -6.65 -38.24
N ARG A 420 -3.75 -6.00 -37.89
CA ARG A 420 -3.49 -5.37 -36.59
C ARG A 420 -3.07 -3.90 -36.68
N LEU A 421 -3.28 -3.30 -37.85
CA LEU A 421 -2.89 -1.91 -38.12
C LEU A 421 -3.58 -0.91 -37.20
N ARG A 422 -4.81 -1.19 -36.74
CA ARG A 422 -5.52 -0.31 -35.80
C ARG A 422 -4.79 -0.20 -34.47
N GLN A 423 -4.31 -1.32 -33.93
CA GLN A 423 -3.53 -1.34 -32.70
C GLN A 423 -2.18 -0.62 -32.91
N LEU A 424 -1.53 -0.85 -34.06
CA LEU A 424 -0.29 -0.15 -34.40
C LEU A 424 -0.47 1.37 -34.45
N CYS A 425 -1.55 1.88 -35.06
CA CYS A 425 -1.87 3.31 -35.05
C CYS A 425 -1.95 3.85 -33.63
N VAL A 426 -2.67 3.15 -32.75
CA VAL A 426 -2.90 3.55 -31.37
C VAL A 426 -1.58 3.66 -30.56
N TYR A 427 -0.60 2.79 -30.83
CA TYR A 427 0.74 2.90 -30.23
C TYR A 427 1.55 4.06 -30.82
N LEU A 428 1.56 4.21 -32.14
CA LEU A 428 2.28 5.28 -32.81
C LEU A 428 1.73 6.67 -32.47
N GLU A 429 0.41 6.81 -32.34
CA GLU A 429 -0.25 8.03 -31.84
C GLU A 429 0.28 8.39 -30.45
N SER A 430 0.27 7.45 -29.50
CA SER A 430 0.81 7.68 -28.15
C SER A 430 2.30 8.01 -28.17
N LEU A 431 3.07 7.45 -29.11
CA LEU A 431 4.48 7.80 -29.27
C LEU A 431 4.67 9.26 -29.68
N HIS A 432 3.79 9.81 -30.51
CA HIS A 432 3.81 11.22 -30.93
C HIS A 432 3.25 12.18 -29.88
N GLU A 433 2.39 11.71 -28.97
CA GLU A 433 2.03 12.46 -27.77
C GLU A 433 3.22 12.61 -26.81
N THR A 434 4.18 11.68 -26.88
CA THR A 434 5.46 11.78 -26.18
C THR A 434 6.56 12.36 -27.08
N THR A 435 7.71 12.73 -26.51
CA THR A 435 8.84 13.25 -27.28
C THR A 435 9.76 12.16 -27.87
N HIS A 436 9.28 10.91 -27.99
CA HIS A 436 10.10 9.75 -28.36
C HIS A 436 9.86 9.24 -29.80
N TYR A 437 9.28 10.05 -30.67
CA TYR A 437 9.05 9.69 -32.07
C TYR A 437 10.18 10.18 -32.99
N ASN A 438 10.27 9.58 -34.18
CA ASN A 438 11.16 10.01 -35.26
C ASN A 438 10.36 10.04 -36.58
N LEU A 439 10.98 10.57 -37.65
CA LEU A 439 10.33 10.65 -38.96
C LEU A 439 9.86 9.29 -39.48
N HIS A 440 10.61 8.22 -39.23
CA HIS A 440 10.24 6.88 -39.65
C HIS A 440 8.94 6.41 -39.00
N HIS A 441 8.74 6.69 -37.71
CA HIS A 441 7.49 6.39 -37.00
C HIS A 441 6.31 7.17 -37.58
N THR A 442 6.52 8.43 -37.99
CA THR A 442 5.50 9.24 -38.67
C THR A 442 5.14 8.64 -40.03
N THR A 443 6.13 8.22 -40.82
CA THR A 443 5.90 7.56 -42.12
C THR A 443 5.08 6.28 -41.95
N ILE A 444 5.40 5.43 -40.97
CA ILE A 444 4.66 4.19 -40.70
C ILE A 444 3.21 4.52 -40.32
N LEU A 445 2.98 5.51 -39.45
CA LEU A 445 1.64 5.90 -39.04
C LEU A 445 0.80 6.40 -40.22
N LEU A 446 1.36 7.23 -41.09
CA LEU A 446 0.67 7.70 -42.30
C LEU A 446 0.34 6.54 -43.26
N ASN A 447 1.27 5.60 -43.44
CA ASN A 447 1.01 4.39 -44.22
C ASN A 447 -0.13 3.56 -43.63
N CYS A 448 -0.17 3.42 -42.31
CA CYS A 448 -1.25 2.68 -41.62
C CYS A 448 -2.61 3.38 -41.80
N TYR A 449 -2.69 4.70 -41.63
CA TYR A 449 -3.93 5.43 -41.86
C TYR A 449 -4.41 5.35 -43.32
N ALA A 450 -3.48 5.39 -44.29
CA ALA A 450 -3.82 5.24 -45.70
C ALA A 450 -4.42 3.85 -45.98
N GLN A 451 -3.83 2.79 -45.42
CA GLN A 451 -4.33 1.41 -45.55
C GLN A 451 -5.67 1.18 -44.84
N LEU A 452 -5.93 1.87 -43.72
CA LEU A 452 -7.19 1.78 -42.98
C LEU A 452 -8.29 2.72 -43.52
N GLU A 453 -7.98 3.53 -44.54
CA GLU A 453 -8.86 4.57 -45.10
C GLU A 453 -9.37 5.61 -44.07
N GLU A 454 -8.66 5.79 -42.95
CA GLU A 454 -9.04 6.72 -41.87
C GLU A 454 -8.60 8.18 -42.16
N ARG A 455 -8.97 8.69 -43.35
CA ARG A 455 -8.57 10.01 -43.90
C ARG A 455 -8.78 11.17 -42.92
N LYS A 456 -9.90 11.17 -42.18
CA LYS A 456 -10.24 12.23 -41.21
C LYS A 456 -9.28 12.26 -40.03
N LYS A 457 -8.90 11.09 -39.48
CA LYS A 457 -7.97 11.03 -38.35
C LYS A 457 -6.57 11.45 -38.77
N MET A 458 -6.12 11.00 -39.94
CA MET A 458 -4.83 11.42 -40.51
C MET A 458 -4.74 12.94 -40.62
N MET A 459 -5.76 13.62 -41.16
CA MET A 459 -5.74 15.08 -41.30
C MET A 459 -5.67 15.79 -39.95
N LYS A 460 -6.46 15.34 -38.96
CA LYS A 460 -6.41 15.90 -37.61
C LYS A 460 -5.04 15.71 -36.96
N PHE A 461 -4.42 14.55 -37.16
CA PHE A 461 -3.08 14.25 -36.68
C PHE A 461 -2.01 15.15 -37.33
N LEU A 462 -2.08 15.34 -38.65
CA LEU A 462 -1.17 16.23 -39.39
C LEU A 462 -1.31 17.70 -38.97
N GLU A 463 -2.53 18.16 -38.69
CA GLU A 463 -2.76 19.50 -38.14
C GLU A 463 -2.11 19.65 -36.76
N ASN A 464 -2.21 18.66 -35.88
CA ASN A 464 -1.55 18.70 -34.57
C ASN A 464 -0.01 18.66 -34.69
N LEU A 465 0.52 17.83 -35.60
CA LEU A 465 1.96 17.78 -35.88
C LEU A 465 2.51 19.10 -36.41
N SER A 466 1.70 19.82 -37.21
CA SER A 466 2.10 21.11 -37.77
C SER A 466 2.40 22.17 -36.71
N THR A 467 1.84 22.03 -35.51
CA THR A 467 2.06 22.95 -34.39
C THR A 467 3.16 22.51 -33.43
N ASP A 468 3.68 21.28 -33.54
CA ASP A 468 4.67 20.71 -32.61
C ASP A 468 6.10 21.26 -32.85
N GLY A 469 6.37 21.87 -34.00
CA GLY A 469 7.63 22.55 -34.32
C GLY A 469 8.89 21.66 -34.40
N LYS A 470 8.81 20.39 -34.00
CA LYS A 470 9.88 19.39 -34.01
C LYS A 470 10.00 18.62 -35.33
N THR A 471 8.92 18.47 -36.07
CA THR A 471 8.88 17.66 -37.30
C THR A 471 9.16 18.50 -38.52
N ASN A 472 10.08 18.04 -39.38
CA ASN A 472 10.28 18.66 -40.69
C ASN A 472 9.12 18.28 -41.63
N MET A 473 8.19 19.21 -41.80
CA MET A 473 6.98 19.01 -42.60
C MET A 473 7.25 18.82 -44.10
N ALA A 474 8.41 19.24 -44.62
CA ALA A 474 8.81 18.96 -46.00
C ALA A 474 8.87 17.44 -46.25
N ASN A 475 9.52 16.70 -45.36
CA ASN A 475 9.63 15.25 -45.45
C ASN A 475 8.26 14.55 -45.30
N VAL A 476 7.36 15.13 -44.51
CA VAL A 476 5.99 14.63 -44.35
C VAL A 476 5.20 14.78 -45.66
N PHE A 477 5.38 15.89 -46.38
CA PHE A 477 4.77 16.06 -47.70
C PHE A 477 5.28 15.04 -48.71
N ASP A 478 6.58 14.73 -48.73
CA ASP A 478 7.14 13.70 -49.61
C ASP A 478 6.51 12.32 -49.36
N VAL A 479 6.31 11.98 -48.08
CA VAL A 479 5.60 10.74 -47.69
C VAL A 479 4.16 10.77 -48.18
N LEU A 480 3.44 11.88 -48.01
CA LEU A 480 2.05 12.00 -48.48
C LEU A 480 1.91 11.90 -50.00
N ARG A 481 2.88 12.42 -50.76
CA ARG A 481 2.96 12.25 -52.22
C ARG A 481 3.15 10.78 -52.59
N SER A 482 4.03 10.06 -51.90
CA SER A 482 4.26 8.63 -52.13
C SER A 482 3.00 7.77 -51.87
N LEU A 483 2.12 8.23 -50.96
CA LEU A 483 0.84 7.63 -50.65
C LEU A 483 -0.31 8.03 -51.60
N LYS A 484 -0.04 8.80 -52.65
CA LYS A 484 -1.03 9.34 -53.61
C LYS A 484 -2.09 10.25 -52.96
N MET A 485 -1.75 10.91 -51.86
CA MET A 485 -2.64 11.83 -51.13
C MET A 485 -2.29 13.31 -51.38
N SER A 486 -1.81 13.63 -52.59
CA SER A 486 -1.34 14.97 -52.96
C SER A 486 -2.43 16.05 -52.85
N ALA A 487 -3.71 15.68 -52.98
CA ALA A 487 -4.84 16.61 -52.85
C ALA A 487 -4.95 17.17 -51.42
N GLU A 488 -5.01 16.29 -50.43
CA GLU A 488 -5.07 16.66 -49.01
C GLU A 488 -3.77 17.33 -48.54
N ALA A 489 -2.62 16.83 -49.01
CA ALA A 489 -1.31 17.40 -48.71
C ALA A 489 -1.18 18.84 -49.23
N SER A 490 -1.70 19.14 -50.43
CA SER A 490 -1.71 20.50 -50.99
C SER A 490 -2.54 21.47 -50.13
N LEU A 491 -3.68 21.02 -49.59
CA LEU A 491 -4.53 21.84 -48.73
C LEU A 491 -3.85 22.15 -47.40
N LEU A 492 -3.17 21.16 -46.82
CA LEU A 492 -2.39 21.35 -45.59
C LEU A 492 -1.20 22.30 -45.82
N ALA A 493 -0.46 22.15 -46.92
CA ALA A 493 0.66 23.01 -47.28
C ALA A 493 0.24 24.49 -47.48
N VAL A 494 -0.93 24.71 -48.09
CA VAL A 494 -1.55 26.05 -48.18
C VAL A 494 -1.81 26.63 -46.79
N LYS A 495 -2.40 25.84 -45.88
CA LYS A 495 -2.73 26.26 -44.50
C LYS A 495 -1.48 26.58 -43.68
N MET A 496 -0.38 25.88 -43.93
CA MET A 496 0.92 26.07 -43.26
C MET A 496 1.82 27.15 -43.88
N ASN A 497 1.36 27.86 -44.91
CA ASN A 497 2.14 28.79 -45.71
C ASN A 497 3.41 28.19 -46.39
N MET A 498 3.44 26.88 -46.63
CA MET A 498 4.51 26.22 -47.40
C MET A 498 4.16 26.23 -48.90
N HIS A 499 4.32 27.40 -49.51
CA HIS A 499 3.80 27.72 -50.85
C HIS A 499 4.48 26.96 -51.99
N ASP A 500 5.78 26.76 -51.87
CA ASP A 500 6.61 25.96 -52.78
C ASP A 500 6.11 24.51 -52.86
N HIS A 501 5.89 23.86 -51.72
CA HIS A 501 5.41 22.48 -51.65
C HIS A 501 3.95 22.37 -52.11
N ALA A 502 3.11 23.34 -51.73
CA ALA A 502 1.72 23.40 -52.19
C ALA A 502 1.61 23.49 -53.72
N LEU A 503 2.40 24.38 -54.34
CA LEU A 503 2.40 24.57 -55.78
C LEU A 503 3.00 23.37 -56.52
N SER A 504 4.10 22.81 -56.03
CA SER A 504 4.68 21.58 -56.57
C SER A 504 3.65 20.43 -56.59
N MET A 505 2.90 20.22 -55.50
CA MET A 505 1.82 19.20 -55.48
C MET A 505 0.66 19.51 -56.44
N MET A 506 0.26 20.79 -56.56
CA MET A 506 -0.86 21.17 -57.44
C MET A 506 -0.51 21.05 -58.93
N VAL A 507 0.74 21.38 -59.28
CA VAL A 507 1.22 21.45 -60.67
C VAL A 507 1.75 20.10 -61.14
N GLU A 508 2.60 19.45 -60.35
CA GLU A 508 3.33 18.22 -60.74
C GLU A 508 2.49 16.96 -60.49
N ASP A 509 1.80 16.85 -59.35
CA ASP A 509 1.07 15.62 -59.00
C ASP A 509 -0.40 15.64 -59.42
N LEU A 510 -1.10 16.78 -59.24
CA LEU A 510 -2.55 16.88 -59.43
C LEU A 510 -2.98 17.44 -60.78
N ALA A 511 -2.06 18.02 -61.55
CA ALA A 511 -2.31 18.73 -62.82
C ALA A 511 -3.44 19.78 -62.74
N ARG A 512 -3.61 20.43 -61.57
CA ARG A 512 -4.63 21.47 -61.32
C ARG A 512 -4.05 22.86 -61.53
N TYR A 513 -3.69 23.16 -62.77
CA TYR A 513 -3.03 24.40 -63.16
C TYR A 513 -3.90 25.64 -62.90
N ASP A 514 -5.21 25.54 -63.07
CA ASP A 514 -6.18 26.61 -62.85
C ASP A 514 -6.23 27.06 -61.37
N MET A 515 -6.21 26.09 -60.45
CA MET A 515 -6.18 26.34 -59.00
C MET A 515 -4.83 26.89 -58.57
N ALA A 516 -3.73 26.39 -59.14
CA ALA A 516 -2.38 26.90 -58.88
C ALA A 516 -2.25 28.38 -59.31
N ILE A 517 -2.72 28.76 -60.51
CA ILE A 517 -2.71 30.15 -60.98
C ILE A 517 -3.56 31.06 -60.07
N LYS A 518 -4.78 30.63 -59.72
CA LYS A 518 -5.65 31.39 -58.79
C LYS A 518 -5.02 31.57 -57.42
N TYR A 519 -4.24 30.59 -56.96
CA TYR A 519 -3.53 30.65 -55.70
C TYR A 519 -2.32 31.61 -55.75
N ILE A 520 -1.51 31.54 -56.81
CA ILE A 520 -0.38 32.46 -57.06
C ILE A 520 -0.88 33.91 -57.16
N ALA A 521 -1.98 34.16 -57.88
CA ALA A 521 -2.52 35.50 -58.09
C ALA A 521 -2.94 36.23 -56.79
N LYS A 522 -3.17 35.50 -55.70
CA LYS A 522 -3.53 36.05 -54.39
C LYS A 522 -2.32 36.41 -53.52
N ARG A 523 -1.08 36.17 -53.98
CA ARG A 523 0.16 36.36 -53.21
C ARG A 523 0.88 37.67 -53.58
N PRO A 524 1.81 38.17 -52.74
CA PRO A 524 2.56 39.41 -52.99
C PRO A 524 3.39 39.34 -54.29
N SER A 525 3.54 40.47 -54.99
CA SER A 525 4.16 40.50 -56.34
C SER A 525 5.58 39.95 -56.43
N ALA A 526 6.34 40.01 -55.33
CA ALA A 526 7.70 39.47 -55.25
C ALA A 526 7.74 37.93 -55.30
N GLU A 527 6.77 37.25 -54.67
CA GLU A 527 6.69 35.78 -54.65
C GLU A 527 6.11 35.22 -55.95
N VAL A 528 5.21 35.97 -56.58
CA VAL A 528 4.54 35.59 -57.84
C VAL A 528 5.56 35.35 -58.94
N THR A 529 6.51 36.27 -59.14
CA THR A 529 7.55 36.16 -60.16
C THR A 529 8.44 34.94 -59.94
N LEU A 530 8.78 34.65 -58.67
CA LEU A 530 9.62 33.51 -58.29
C LEU A 530 8.91 32.17 -58.59
N PHE A 531 7.64 32.04 -58.24
CA PHE A 531 6.88 30.79 -58.45
C PHE A 531 6.55 30.51 -59.92
N ILE A 532 6.31 31.54 -60.73
CA ILE A 532 6.10 31.40 -62.18
C ILE A 532 7.33 30.79 -62.86
N VAL A 533 8.52 31.29 -62.49
CA VAL A 533 9.80 30.85 -63.05
C VAL A 533 10.15 29.43 -62.58
N LEU A 534 9.99 29.13 -61.28
CA LEU A 534 10.33 27.83 -60.69
C LEU A 534 9.51 26.66 -61.26
N PHE A 535 8.20 26.84 -61.42
CA PHE A 535 7.31 25.76 -61.85
C PHE A 535 7.13 25.67 -63.37
N LYS A 536 7.90 26.44 -64.15
CA LYS A 536 7.81 26.50 -65.62
C LYS A 536 6.36 26.59 -66.11
N LEU A 537 5.55 27.38 -65.39
CA LEU A 537 4.16 27.67 -65.75
C LEU A 537 4.08 28.61 -66.97
N SER A 538 5.22 28.88 -67.61
CA SER A 538 5.40 29.60 -68.87
C SER A 538 4.63 29.01 -70.06
N GLY A 539 3.99 27.84 -69.92
CA GLY A 539 3.03 27.31 -70.91
C GLY A 539 1.59 27.81 -70.77
N LEU A 540 1.27 28.58 -69.72
CA LEU A 540 -0.08 29.12 -69.43
C LEU A 540 -0.16 30.63 -69.66
N GLU A 541 0.65 31.14 -70.60
CA GLU A 541 0.68 32.57 -70.99
C GLU A 541 -0.71 33.10 -71.39
N GLU A 542 -1.63 32.24 -71.85
CA GLU A 542 -2.97 32.67 -72.24
C GLU A 542 -3.88 33.08 -71.06
N HIS A 543 -3.62 32.63 -69.84
CA HIS A 543 -4.39 33.07 -68.66
C HIS A 543 -3.77 34.27 -67.93
N TYR A 544 -2.50 34.57 -68.13
CA TYR A 544 -1.81 35.69 -67.46
C TYR A 544 -2.19 37.06 -68.01
N ILE A 545 -2.60 37.13 -69.29
CA ILE A 545 -2.99 38.40 -69.93
C ILE A 545 -4.30 38.97 -69.37
N VAL A 546 -5.13 38.15 -68.71
CA VAL A 546 -6.42 38.60 -68.17
C VAL A 546 -6.30 39.22 -66.77
N LEU A 547 -5.35 38.76 -65.94
CA LEU A 547 -5.27 39.22 -64.54
C LEU A 547 -4.49 40.53 -64.35
N TYR A 548 -3.54 40.86 -65.23
CA TYR A 548 -2.82 42.15 -65.17
C TYR A 548 -3.60 43.32 -65.77
N LYS A 549 -4.75 43.07 -66.42
CA LYS A 549 -5.61 44.12 -66.98
C LYS A 549 -6.74 44.58 -66.05
N SER A 550 -6.86 44.04 -64.83
CA SER A 550 -7.93 44.43 -63.89
C SER A 550 -7.42 44.94 -62.52
N ARG A 551 -6.20 45.46 -62.45
CA ARG A 551 -5.74 46.26 -61.30
C ARG A 551 -5.61 47.73 -61.68
#